data_AF-A0A086JYZ0-F1
#
_entry.id   AF-A0A086JYZ0-F1
#
_cell.length_a   1.000
_cell.length_b   1.000
_cell.length_c   1.000
_cell.angle_alpha   90.00
_cell.angle_beta   90.00
_cell.angle_gamma   90.00
#
_symmetry.space_group_name_H-M   'P 1'
#
loop_
_entity.id
_entity.type
_entity.pdbx_description
1 polymer ?
#
loop_
_entity_poly.entity_id
_entity_poly.type
_entity_poly.pdbx_seq_one_letter_code
_entity_poly.pdbx_strand_id
1 'polypeptide(L)'
;MNIIVQIVAEVLHLLPHEESLTLSCTRTLQILSSVSSPTVAYLWESPAFQSLFSASVESCASLLPSAPAPASAGLKQSAQNDDRPPASFSSFTSARRRLPPLQQLTQRTIRRLYSSFSASTAMNEHLWGLAKMHVAEQTLERSGTLLATEVVVSRQQSLFIKCEPLKANLRHLASNPADTHPLVFHALGNSLSMAIGLLDGCSSQGIGAWIAWFRDALDAVFMIANKYLQYPHILHNALKFFLQLIKRGYSCFDQTAAVSLFTQYKALTQQIGNYYSTLVVGSQDEESIFGNLKQSYKVFQLLAANSKDTPSFGWIAEMLVECMQTLQPMTAKLRPHETPKVAAPFLLCVQILAEEDSKKFVGLVRDVDVKVLMQVLRDAVMADAARIRQPAYEILHSFCRYLISLQVSQQVIDFSMERPAGRADPFTSPAPGDTVGQLFSQSAQLSLALLAHALSSPLSNADLDFFSDCIFDLFFMVGLRAYALHALLANFTQMYAANLATSSGGASNSASQGRAMAGSGVLPAAVLETRLASLMQTILQGEKELVGVQYGNQPSGTGGIGENANAQESQTVFRTFLETGSSSLIKYQKQQHAFRDLFKYFVVECASPAAAGIGGDSARP
;
A
#
# COMPACT_ATOMS: atom_id res chain seq x y z
N MET A 1 -26.56 -19.32 -27.30
CA MET A 1 -25.90 -18.09 -26.79
C MET A 1 -26.83 -16.88 -26.83
N ASN A 2 -27.37 -16.48 -27.99
CA ASN A 2 -28.25 -15.29 -28.12
C ASN A 2 -29.46 -15.31 -27.15
N ILE A 3 -30.09 -16.48 -26.94
CA ILE A 3 -31.20 -16.65 -25.99
C ILE A 3 -30.78 -16.34 -24.54
N ILE A 4 -29.60 -16.77 -24.11
CA ILE A 4 -29.10 -16.51 -22.75
C ILE A 4 -28.85 -15.01 -22.57
N VAL A 5 -28.26 -14.36 -23.58
CA VAL A 5 -28.02 -12.91 -23.55
C VAL A 5 -29.34 -12.14 -23.56
N GLN A 6 -30.33 -12.60 -24.32
CA GLN A 6 -31.66 -12.02 -24.36
C GLN A 6 -32.36 -12.11 -23.01
N ILE A 7 -32.36 -13.28 -22.37
CA ILE A 7 -32.92 -13.46 -21.01
C ILE A 7 -32.22 -12.51 -20.03
N VAL A 8 -30.88 -12.42 -20.10
CA VAL A 8 -30.13 -11.50 -19.24
C VAL A 8 -30.53 -10.04 -19.51
N ALA A 9 -30.62 -9.63 -20.77
CA ALA A 9 -31.01 -8.28 -21.14
C ALA A 9 -32.43 -7.95 -20.63
N GLU A 10 -33.39 -8.85 -20.84
CA GLU A 10 -34.77 -8.70 -20.35
C GLU A 10 -34.82 -8.57 -18.83
N VAL A 11 -34.08 -9.40 -18.10
CA VAL A 11 -34.02 -9.33 -16.63
C VAL A 11 -33.41 -8.01 -16.15
N LEU A 12 -32.37 -7.50 -16.82
CA LEU A 12 -31.78 -6.20 -16.47
C LEU A 12 -32.74 -5.02 -16.73
N HIS A 13 -33.67 -5.14 -17.67
CA HIS A 13 -34.68 -4.11 -17.95
C HIS A 13 -35.93 -4.23 -17.07
N LEU A 14 -36.38 -5.46 -16.78
CA LEU A 14 -37.61 -5.71 -16.03
C LEU A 14 -37.42 -5.64 -14.52
N LEU A 15 -36.26 -6.08 -14.02
CA LEU A 15 -35.97 -6.14 -12.58
C LEU A 15 -34.65 -5.40 -12.22
N PRO A 16 -34.47 -4.15 -12.66
CA PRO A 16 -33.24 -3.37 -12.40
C PRO A 16 -33.01 -3.05 -10.91
N HIS A 17 -34.06 -3.14 -10.09
CA HIS A 17 -34.02 -2.91 -8.65
C HIS A 17 -33.54 -4.11 -7.84
N GLU A 18 -33.63 -5.32 -8.40
CA GLU A 18 -33.22 -6.55 -7.73
C GLU A 18 -31.70 -6.72 -7.82
N GLU A 19 -30.97 -6.21 -6.82
CA GLU A 19 -29.51 -6.16 -6.87
C GLU A 19 -28.87 -7.57 -7.00
N SER A 20 -29.38 -8.57 -6.27
CA SER A 20 -28.86 -9.94 -6.33
C SER A 20 -29.02 -10.55 -7.73
N LEU A 21 -30.16 -10.31 -8.37
CA LEU A 21 -30.49 -10.81 -9.69
C LEU A 21 -29.70 -10.09 -10.78
N THR A 22 -29.68 -8.75 -10.78
CA THR A 22 -28.90 -7.94 -11.73
C THR A 22 -27.40 -8.20 -11.63
N LEU A 23 -26.90 -8.44 -10.41
CA LEU A 23 -25.51 -8.83 -10.19
C LEU A 23 -25.20 -10.25 -10.72
N SER A 24 -26.16 -11.16 -10.61
CA SER A 24 -26.04 -12.52 -11.17
C SER A 24 -26.06 -12.48 -12.70
N CYS A 25 -26.97 -11.71 -13.29
CA CYS A 25 -27.04 -11.45 -14.73
C CYS A 25 -25.73 -10.91 -15.30
N THR A 26 -25.17 -9.86 -14.67
CA THR A 26 -23.88 -9.32 -15.11
C THR A 26 -22.72 -10.28 -14.88
N ARG A 27 -22.75 -11.11 -13.82
CA ARG A 27 -21.76 -12.18 -13.63
C ARG A 27 -21.84 -13.24 -14.72
N THR A 28 -23.04 -13.62 -15.17
CA THR A 28 -23.25 -14.52 -16.30
C THR A 28 -22.63 -13.94 -17.57
N LEU A 29 -22.85 -12.65 -17.87
CA LEU A 29 -22.21 -11.99 -19.00
C LEU A 29 -20.68 -11.99 -18.87
N GLN A 30 -20.13 -11.78 -17.68
CA GLN A 30 -18.67 -11.83 -17.46
C GLN A 30 -18.08 -13.20 -17.73
N ILE A 31 -18.78 -14.29 -17.39
CA ILE A 31 -18.36 -15.65 -17.71
C ILE A 31 -18.39 -15.86 -19.23
N LEU A 32 -19.47 -15.44 -19.89
CA LEU A 32 -19.62 -15.56 -21.34
C LEU A 32 -18.62 -14.71 -22.13
N SER A 33 -18.23 -13.55 -21.58
CA SER A 33 -17.26 -12.63 -22.18
C SER A 33 -15.82 -12.93 -21.78
N SER A 34 -15.55 -13.98 -20.99
CA SER A 34 -14.19 -14.35 -20.61
C SER A 34 -13.39 -14.79 -21.83
N VAL A 35 -12.13 -14.37 -21.93
CA VAL A 35 -11.22 -14.76 -23.03
C VAL A 35 -11.04 -16.28 -23.12
N SER A 36 -11.16 -16.99 -21.99
CA SER A 36 -11.12 -18.45 -21.93
C SER A 36 -12.39 -19.15 -22.40
N SER A 37 -13.48 -18.40 -22.65
CA SER A 37 -14.75 -18.96 -23.06
C SER A 37 -14.89 -18.97 -24.60
N PRO A 38 -15.28 -20.09 -25.23
CA PRO A 38 -15.57 -20.13 -26.67
C PRO A 38 -16.68 -19.16 -27.08
N THR A 39 -17.58 -18.83 -26.17
CA THR A 39 -18.72 -17.95 -26.45
C THR A 39 -18.29 -16.53 -26.80
N VAL A 40 -17.13 -16.06 -26.31
CA VAL A 40 -16.68 -14.68 -26.52
C VAL A 40 -16.40 -14.38 -28.00
N ALA A 41 -16.06 -15.40 -28.79
CA ALA A 41 -15.83 -15.27 -30.24
C ALA A 41 -17.08 -14.80 -31.01
N TYR A 42 -18.28 -15.11 -30.49
CA TYR A 42 -19.57 -14.82 -31.13
C TYR A 42 -20.41 -13.79 -30.35
N LEU A 43 -20.01 -13.47 -29.11
CA LEU A 43 -20.81 -12.63 -28.21
C LEU A 43 -21.02 -11.24 -28.79
N TRP A 44 -20.01 -10.67 -29.45
CA TRP A 44 -20.11 -9.36 -30.10
C TRP A 44 -21.13 -9.36 -31.24
N GLU A 45 -21.28 -10.46 -31.95
CA GLU A 45 -22.19 -10.63 -33.09
C GLU A 45 -23.64 -10.92 -32.63
N SER A 46 -23.87 -11.18 -31.34
CA SER A 46 -25.21 -11.41 -30.80
C SER A 46 -26.06 -10.13 -30.90
N PRO A 47 -27.22 -10.18 -31.58
CA PRO A 47 -28.12 -9.03 -31.65
C PRO A 47 -28.58 -8.57 -30.28
N ALA A 48 -28.93 -9.50 -29.38
CA ALA A 48 -29.36 -9.18 -28.02
C ALA A 48 -28.24 -8.47 -27.22
N PHE A 49 -26.98 -8.86 -27.43
CA PHE A 49 -25.84 -8.20 -26.80
C PHE A 49 -25.62 -6.78 -27.32
N GLN A 50 -25.70 -6.58 -28.63
CA GLN A 50 -25.59 -5.27 -29.26
C GLN A 50 -26.75 -4.34 -28.87
N SER A 51 -27.98 -4.85 -28.79
CA SER A 51 -29.13 -4.09 -28.30
C SER A 51 -28.97 -3.67 -26.84
N LEU A 52 -28.53 -4.59 -25.97
CA LEU A 52 -28.24 -4.27 -24.57
C LEU A 52 -27.13 -3.21 -24.45
N PHE A 53 -26.08 -3.30 -25.29
CA PHE A 53 -25.02 -2.30 -25.30
C PHE A 53 -25.52 -0.93 -25.75
N SER A 54 -26.26 -0.84 -26.85
CA SER A 54 -26.84 0.42 -27.34
C SER A 54 -27.77 1.05 -26.29
N ALA A 55 -28.67 0.28 -25.70
CA ALA A 55 -29.57 0.76 -24.64
C ALA A 55 -28.80 1.28 -23.42
N SER A 56 -27.70 0.62 -23.04
CA SER A 56 -26.83 1.05 -21.95
C SER A 56 -26.12 2.38 -22.26
N VAL A 57 -25.67 2.57 -23.50
CA VAL A 57 -25.02 3.81 -23.95
C VAL A 57 -26.02 4.97 -24.06
N GLU A 58 -27.21 4.73 -24.58
CA GLU A 58 -28.29 5.73 -24.63
C GLU A 58 -28.71 6.17 -23.23
N SER A 59 -28.81 5.21 -22.31
CA SER A 59 -28.99 5.45 -20.88
C SER A 59 -27.87 6.30 -20.30
N CYS A 60 -26.63 6.13 -20.73
CA CYS A 60 -25.50 6.98 -20.35
C CYS A 60 -25.67 8.41 -20.91
N ALA A 61 -25.97 8.56 -22.20
CA ALA A 61 -26.13 9.87 -22.85
C ALA A 61 -27.23 10.74 -22.21
N SER A 62 -28.25 10.10 -21.61
CA SER A 62 -29.37 10.74 -20.93
C SER A 62 -29.19 10.89 -19.41
N LEU A 63 -28.00 10.64 -18.86
CA LEU A 63 -27.73 10.77 -17.42
C LEU A 63 -27.83 12.21 -16.90
N LEU A 64 -27.58 13.18 -17.77
CA LEU A 64 -27.65 14.60 -17.45
C LEU A 64 -28.84 15.21 -18.20
N PRO A 65 -29.66 16.04 -17.54
CA PRO A 65 -30.69 16.80 -18.25
C PRO A 65 -30.01 17.66 -19.32
N SER A 66 -30.51 17.60 -20.56
CA SER A 66 -30.08 18.48 -21.63
C SER A 66 -30.54 19.91 -21.34
N ALA A 67 -29.60 20.75 -20.86
CA ALA A 67 -29.76 22.19 -20.55
C ALA A 67 -30.77 22.53 -19.42
N PRO A 68 -30.56 23.63 -18.69
CA PRO A 68 -31.53 24.10 -17.70
C PRO A 68 -32.80 24.51 -18.44
N ALA A 69 -33.93 23.89 -18.10
CA ALA A 69 -35.22 24.47 -18.46
C ALA A 69 -35.23 25.92 -17.94
N PRO A 70 -35.63 26.92 -18.74
CA PRO A 70 -35.74 28.28 -18.26
C PRO A 70 -36.67 28.25 -17.05
N ALA A 71 -36.21 28.82 -15.94
CA ALA A 71 -36.99 28.94 -14.72
C ALA A 71 -38.36 29.50 -15.10
N SER A 72 -39.39 28.65 -15.06
CA SER A 72 -40.76 29.07 -15.20
C SER A 72 -41.03 30.03 -14.05
N ALA A 73 -41.09 31.31 -14.39
CA ALA A 73 -41.54 32.38 -13.53
C ALA A 73 -42.82 31.96 -12.80
N GLY A 74 -42.83 32.06 -11.48
CA GLY A 74 -44.06 31.97 -10.69
C GLY A 74 -43.99 31.03 -9.50
N LEU A 75 -43.15 31.32 -8.51
CA LEU A 75 -43.50 31.05 -7.11
C LEU A 75 -42.92 32.17 -6.25
N LYS A 76 -43.83 33.03 -5.80
CA LYS A 76 -43.56 34.15 -4.91
C LYS A 76 -42.84 33.63 -3.66
N GLN A 77 -41.64 34.15 -3.42
CA GLN A 77 -40.97 34.09 -2.12
C GLN A 77 -41.84 34.84 -1.11
N SER A 78 -42.49 34.12 -0.20
CA SER A 78 -42.82 34.66 1.11
C SER A 78 -41.64 34.37 2.03
N ALA A 79 -40.90 35.42 2.37
CA ALA A 79 -39.87 35.40 3.39
C ALA A 79 -40.50 35.07 4.75
N GLN A 80 -40.08 33.96 5.36
CA GLN A 80 -40.13 33.79 6.81
C GLN A 80 -38.85 33.06 7.22
N ASN A 81 -38.00 33.81 7.93
CA ASN A 81 -36.88 33.30 8.70
C ASN A 81 -37.43 32.33 9.75
N ASP A 82 -37.01 31.07 9.68
CA ASP A 82 -36.99 30.18 10.83
C ASP A 82 -35.76 29.28 10.70
N ASP A 83 -34.89 29.35 11.71
CA ASP A 83 -33.65 28.56 11.88
C ASP A 83 -33.95 27.07 12.07
N ARG A 84 -34.43 26.39 11.01
CA ARG A 84 -34.45 24.94 10.92
C ARG A 84 -33.75 24.48 9.65
N PRO A 85 -32.87 23.45 9.73
CA PRO A 85 -32.28 22.86 8.54
C PRO A 85 -33.41 22.38 7.62
N PRO A 86 -33.31 22.60 6.30
CA PRO A 86 -34.39 22.25 5.38
C PRO A 86 -34.76 20.77 5.54
N ALA A 87 -36.06 20.54 5.70
CA ALA A 87 -36.65 19.25 5.96
C ALA A 87 -36.22 18.21 4.92
N SER A 88 -35.72 17.07 5.42
CA SER A 88 -35.63 15.76 4.77
C SER A 88 -35.53 15.74 3.24
N PHE A 89 -34.31 15.58 2.72
CA PHE A 89 -34.11 15.11 1.35
C PHE A 89 -34.96 13.86 1.10
N SER A 90 -35.72 13.83 0.00
CA SER A 90 -36.36 12.59 -0.45
C SER A 90 -35.28 11.51 -0.58
N SER A 91 -35.43 10.37 0.11
CA SER A 91 -34.44 9.30 0.08
C SER A 91 -34.03 8.98 -1.36
N PHE A 92 -32.72 8.96 -1.66
CA PHE A 92 -32.20 8.71 -3.01
C PHE A 92 -32.76 7.43 -3.64
N THR A 93 -33.14 6.45 -2.82
CA THR A 93 -33.84 5.24 -3.24
C THR A 93 -35.17 5.53 -3.98
N SER A 94 -35.91 6.56 -3.56
CA SER A 94 -37.17 6.98 -4.21
C SER A 94 -36.94 7.71 -5.53
N ALA A 95 -35.89 8.55 -5.62
CA ALA A 95 -35.50 9.24 -6.85
C ALA A 95 -34.94 8.26 -7.89
N ARG A 96 -34.15 7.28 -7.46
CA ARG A 96 -33.57 6.23 -8.32
C ARG A 96 -34.65 5.37 -8.99
N ARG A 97 -35.77 5.06 -8.30
CA ARG A 97 -36.89 4.29 -8.86
C ARG A 97 -37.65 5.00 -9.99
N ARG A 98 -37.44 6.31 -10.17
CA ARG A 98 -38.07 7.10 -11.24
C ARG A 98 -37.21 7.23 -12.49
N LEU A 99 -35.98 6.73 -12.45
CA LEU A 99 -35.08 6.73 -13.61
C LEU A 99 -35.45 5.62 -14.60
N PRO A 100 -35.06 5.71 -15.89
CA PRO A 100 -35.13 4.59 -16.82
C PRO A 100 -34.41 3.35 -16.28
N PRO A 101 -34.88 2.11 -16.56
CA PRO A 101 -34.41 0.88 -15.92
C PRO A 101 -32.89 0.71 -15.82
N LEU A 102 -32.16 0.92 -16.92
CA LEU A 102 -30.69 0.77 -16.93
C LEU A 102 -29.96 1.85 -16.13
N GLN A 103 -30.54 3.04 -15.99
CA GLN A 103 -30.01 4.07 -15.08
C GLN A 103 -30.23 3.69 -13.62
N GLN A 104 -31.15 2.79 -13.31
CA GLN A 104 -31.39 2.36 -11.93
C GLN A 104 -30.35 1.33 -11.46
N LEU A 105 -29.49 0.79 -12.33
CA LEU A 105 -28.47 -0.20 -11.95
C LEU A 105 -27.47 0.37 -10.95
N THR A 106 -26.88 -0.50 -10.12
CA THR A 106 -25.84 -0.05 -9.18
C THR A 106 -24.54 0.22 -9.92
N GLN A 107 -23.69 1.09 -9.36
CA GLN A 107 -22.33 1.31 -9.85
C GLN A 107 -21.54 0.00 -10.02
N ARG A 108 -21.75 -0.97 -9.11
CA ARG A 108 -21.14 -2.31 -9.18
C ARG A 108 -21.63 -3.10 -10.39
N THR A 109 -22.94 -3.09 -10.66
CA THR A 109 -23.54 -3.78 -11.81
C THR A 109 -23.12 -3.13 -13.12
N ILE A 110 -23.14 -1.80 -13.20
CA ILE A 110 -22.69 -1.02 -14.37
C ILE A 110 -21.23 -1.32 -14.71
N ARG A 111 -20.34 -1.28 -13.70
CA ARG A 111 -18.93 -1.63 -13.88
C ARG A 111 -18.75 -3.03 -14.49
N ARG A 112 -19.49 -4.03 -14.01
CA ARG A 112 -19.42 -5.40 -14.53
C ARG A 112 -19.95 -5.52 -15.95
N LEU A 113 -21.06 -4.83 -16.24
CA LEU A 113 -21.66 -4.81 -17.57
C LEU A 113 -20.69 -4.22 -18.61
N TYR A 114 -20.08 -3.06 -18.32
CA TYR A 114 -19.09 -2.45 -19.22
C TYR A 114 -17.79 -3.25 -19.32
N SER A 115 -17.42 -3.98 -18.27
CA SER A 115 -16.34 -4.96 -18.33
C SER A 115 -16.65 -6.10 -19.31
N SER A 116 -17.90 -6.59 -19.36
CA SER A 116 -18.29 -7.58 -20.37
C SER A 116 -18.28 -7.04 -21.79
N PHE A 117 -18.75 -5.81 -22.01
CA PHE A 117 -18.68 -5.16 -23.33
C PHE A 117 -17.23 -5.02 -23.81
N SER A 118 -16.34 -4.54 -22.94
CA SER A 118 -14.91 -4.43 -23.28
C SER A 118 -14.26 -5.78 -23.56
N ALA A 119 -14.50 -6.78 -22.70
CA ALA A 119 -13.92 -8.12 -22.84
C ALA A 119 -14.38 -8.85 -24.11
N SER A 120 -15.61 -8.60 -24.57
CA SER A 120 -16.15 -9.22 -25.79
C SER A 120 -15.43 -8.81 -27.09
N THR A 121 -14.60 -7.76 -27.04
CA THR A 121 -13.77 -7.33 -28.18
C THR A 121 -12.41 -8.03 -28.25
N ALA A 122 -12.04 -8.82 -27.24
CA ALA A 122 -10.71 -9.41 -27.12
C ALA A 122 -10.45 -10.54 -28.13
N MET A 123 -9.19 -10.68 -28.53
CA MET A 123 -8.69 -11.87 -29.21
C MET A 123 -8.86 -13.10 -28.30
N ASN A 124 -9.26 -14.23 -28.87
CA ASN A 124 -9.32 -15.52 -28.19
C ASN A 124 -9.00 -16.65 -29.18
N GLU A 125 -8.61 -17.82 -28.65
CA GLU A 125 -8.22 -19.00 -29.45
C GLU A 125 -9.32 -19.45 -30.43
N HIS A 126 -10.59 -19.35 -30.03
CA HIS A 126 -11.70 -19.75 -30.88
C HIS A 126 -11.92 -18.79 -32.06
N LEU A 127 -11.79 -17.47 -31.84
CA LEU A 127 -11.83 -16.47 -32.91
C LEU A 127 -10.67 -16.68 -33.88
N TRP A 128 -9.48 -16.97 -33.37
CA TRP A 128 -8.31 -17.27 -34.19
C TRP A 128 -8.50 -18.55 -35.02
N GLY A 129 -9.05 -19.61 -34.41
CA GLY A 129 -9.40 -20.86 -35.10
C GLY A 129 -10.45 -20.65 -36.19
N LEU A 130 -11.50 -19.86 -35.92
CA LEU A 130 -12.54 -19.52 -36.89
C LEU A 130 -11.97 -18.74 -38.08
N ALA A 131 -11.10 -17.76 -37.83
CA ALA A 131 -10.47 -16.98 -38.89
C ALA A 131 -9.57 -17.84 -39.79
N LYS A 132 -8.84 -18.82 -39.20
CA LYS A 132 -8.05 -19.79 -39.97
C LYS A 132 -8.91 -20.70 -40.84
N MET A 133 -9.99 -21.25 -40.29
CA MET A 133 -10.92 -22.07 -41.06
C MET A 133 -11.55 -21.28 -42.20
N HIS A 134 -11.98 -20.04 -41.95
CA HIS A 134 -12.58 -19.18 -42.96
C HIS A 134 -11.63 -18.89 -44.14
N VAL A 135 -10.36 -18.59 -43.84
CA VAL A 135 -9.33 -18.41 -44.88
C VAL A 135 -9.13 -19.67 -45.70
N ALA A 136 -9.08 -20.84 -45.05
CA ALA A 136 -8.90 -22.13 -45.71
C ALA A 136 -10.09 -22.49 -46.60
N GLU A 137 -11.32 -22.25 -46.12
CA GLU A 137 -12.56 -22.48 -46.86
C GLU A 137 -12.74 -21.54 -48.06
N GLN A 138 -12.32 -20.28 -47.92
CA GLN A 138 -12.43 -19.29 -48.99
C GLN A 138 -11.23 -19.25 -49.94
N THR A 139 -10.24 -20.14 -49.77
CA THR A 139 -8.99 -20.17 -50.57
C THR A 139 -8.29 -18.82 -50.67
N LEU A 140 -8.36 -18.02 -49.60
CA LEU A 140 -7.77 -16.68 -49.60
C LEU A 140 -6.25 -16.79 -49.46
N GLU A 141 -5.49 -16.02 -50.24
CA GLU A 141 -4.03 -15.83 -50.06
C GLU A 141 -3.71 -14.96 -48.83
N ARG A 142 -4.47 -15.11 -47.75
CA ARG A 142 -4.46 -14.21 -46.60
C ARG A 142 -4.28 -14.98 -45.31
N SER A 143 -3.45 -14.50 -44.39
CA SER A 143 -3.26 -15.16 -43.11
C SER A 143 -4.50 -15.06 -42.22
N GLY A 144 -5.00 -16.19 -41.69
CA GLY A 144 -6.08 -16.22 -40.71
C GLY A 144 -5.78 -15.41 -39.43
N THR A 145 -4.49 -15.28 -39.06
CA THR A 145 -4.05 -14.43 -37.95
C THR A 145 -4.30 -12.94 -38.24
N LEU A 146 -4.05 -12.50 -39.48
CA LEU A 146 -4.33 -11.11 -39.88
C LEU A 146 -5.83 -10.83 -39.86
N LEU A 147 -6.64 -11.77 -40.37
CA LEU A 147 -8.10 -11.64 -40.35
C LEU A 147 -8.66 -11.53 -38.92
N ALA A 148 -8.22 -12.40 -38.00
CA ALA A 148 -8.64 -12.34 -36.61
C ALA A 148 -8.26 -11.00 -35.94
N THR A 149 -7.07 -10.48 -36.26
CA THR A 149 -6.60 -9.20 -35.74
C THR A 149 -7.45 -8.03 -36.24
N GLU A 150 -7.80 -8.02 -37.53
CA GLU A 150 -8.71 -7.01 -38.09
C GLU A 150 -10.10 -7.03 -37.46
N VAL A 151 -10.65 -8.23 -37.19
CA VAL A 151 -11.93 -8.35 -36.48
C VAL A 151 -11.82 -7.74 -35.10
N VAL A 152 -10.78 -8.05 -34.33
CA VAL A 152 -10.55 -7.46 -32.99
C VAL A 152 -10.45 -5.94 -33.06
N VAL A 153 -9.67 -5.40 -34.00
CA VAL A 153 -9.51 -3.94 -34.20
C VAL A 153 -10.85 -3.29 -34.57
N SER A 154 -11.61 -3.89 -35.48
CA SER A 154 -12.93 -3.40 -35.89
C SER A 154 -13.92 -3.37 -34.71
N ARG A 155 -13.97 -4.45 -33.92
CA ARG A 155 -14.81 -4.53 -32.70
C ARG A 155 -14.42 -3.45 -31.69
N GLN A 156 -13.13 -3.24 -31.46
CA GLN A 156 -12.63 -2.19 -30.56
C GLN A 156 -12.95 -0.78 -31.05
N GLN A 157 -12.78 -0.49 -32.33
CA GLN A 157 -13.15 0.79 -32.91
C GLN A 157 -14.65 1.07 -32.78
N SER A 158 -15.49 0.07 -33.07
CA SER A 158 -16.95 0.17 -32.87
C SER A 158 -17.30 0.45 -31.41
N LEU A 159 -16.62 -0.21 -30.47
CA LEU A 159 -16.78 0.03 -29.04
C LEU A 159 -16.39 1.48 -28.65
N PHE A 160 -15.28 2.01 -29.16
CA PHE A 160 -14.86 3.39 -28.89
C PHE A 160 -15.90 4.42 -29.38
N ILE A 161 -16.41 4.24 -30.61
CA ILE A 161 -17.43 5.13 -31.19
C ILE A 161 -18.70 5.12 -30.34
N LYS A 162 -19.18 3.93 -29.97
CA LYS A 162 -20.38 3.79 -29.14
C LYS A 162 -20.17 4.36 -27.73
N CYS A 163 -18.96 4.34 -27.19
CA CYS A 163 -18.66 4.89 -25.87
C CYS A 163 -18.38 6.40 -25.85
N GLU A 164 -18.40 7.12 -26.97
CA GLU A 164 -18.13 8.57 -27.01
C GLU A 164 -19.02 9.41 -26.06
N PRO A 165 -20.32 9.11 -25.87
CA PRO A 165 -21.16 9.83 -24.89
C PRO A 165 -20.62 9.81 -23.45
N LEU A 166 -19.85 8.78 -23.08
CA LEU A 166 -19.19 8.73 -21.76
C LEU A 166 -18.18 9.88 -21.59
N LYS A 167 -17.34 10.13 -22.61
CA LYS A 167 -16.36 11.22 -22.55
C LYS A 167 -17.06 12.57 -22.54
N ALA A 168 -18.10 12.74 -23.35
CA ALA A 168 -18.92 13.95 -23.35
C ALA A 168 -19.52 14.23 -21.96
N ASN A 169 -20.08 13.20 -21.31
CA ASN A 169 -20.61 13.33 -19.95
C ASN A 169 -19.55 13.70 -18.92
N LEU A 170 -18.38 13.04 -18.94
CA LEU A 170 -17.28 13.37 -18.02
C LEU A 170 -16.82 14.81 -18.20
N ARG A 171 -16.69 15.29 -19.45
CA ARG A 171 -16.33 16.68 -19.73
C ARG A 171 -17.40 17.67 -19.25
N HIS A 172 -18.67 17.39 -19.54
CA HIS A 172 -19.78 18.23 -19.09
C HIS A 172 -19.88 18.32 -17.56
N LEU A 173 -19.67 17.19 -16.87
CA LEU A 173 -19.64 17.12 -15.40
C LEU A 173 -18.45 17.88 -14.80
N ALA A 174 -17.31 17.87 -15.51
CA ALA A 174 -16.11 18.61 -15.11
C ALA A 174 -16.26 20.12 -15.33
N SER A 175 -16.84 20.56 -16.45
CA SER A 175 -16.93 21.97 -16.84
C SER A 175 -17.93 22.80 -16.03
N ASN A 176 -18.99 22.16 -15.50
CA ASN A 176 -20.01 22.87 -14.72
C ASN A 176 -19.50 23.20 -13.30
N PRO A 177 -20.18 24.05 -12.52
CA PRO A 177 -19.93 24.22 -11.08
C PRO A 177 -20.23 22.95 -10.28
N ALA A 178 -19.77 22.88 -9.03
CA ALA A 178 -20.05 21.75 -8.14
C ALA A 178 -21.54 21.73 -7.81
N ASP A 179 -22.21 20.66 -8.22
CA ASP A 179 -23.63 20.46 -7.98
C ASP A 179 -23.82 19.23 -7.11
N THR A 180 -24.49 19.42 -5.98
CA THR A 180 -24.79 18.40 -4.98
C THR A 180 -26.10 17.69 -5.25
N HIS A 181 -26.77 18.03 -6.36
CA HIS A 181 -28.01 17.39 -6.76
C HIS A 181 -27.80 15.87 -6.88
N PRO A 182 -28.65 15.02 -6.27
CA PRO A 182 -28.44 13.57 -6.23
C PRO A 182 -28.32 12.92 -7.61
N LEU A 183 -29.00 13.47 -8.63
CA LEU A 183 -28.86 12.98 -10.01
C LEU A 183 -27.47 13.25 -10.60
N VAL A 184 -26.80 14.34 -10.22
CA VAL A 184 -25.44 14.65 -10.66
C VAL A 184 -24.45 13.68 -10.01
N PHE A 185 -24.59 13.39 -8.71
CA PHE A 185 -23.78 12.39 -8.03
C PHE A 185 -23.97 10.99 -8.62
N HIS A 186 -25.21 10.65 -8.96
CA HIS A 186 -25.52 9.41 -9.66
C HIS A 186 -24.86 9.34 -11.04
N ALA A 187 -24.97 10.41 -11.84
CA ALA A 187 -24.34 10.50 -13.16
C ALA A 187 -22.81 10.40 -13.08
N LEU A 188 -22.18 11.08 -12.12
CA LEU A 188 -20.75 11.00 -11.83
C LEU A 188 -20.33 9.57 -11.48
N GLY A 189 -21.00 8.96 -10.50
CA GLY A 189 -20.71 7.62 -10.04
C GLY A 189 -20.86 6.57 -11.14
N ASN A 190 -21.90 6.68 -11.96
CA ASN A 190 -22.11 5.77 -13.09
C ASN A 190 -21.06 6.01 -14.18
N SER A 191 -20.77 7.26 -14.55
CA SER A 191 -19.76 7.58 -15.56
C SER A 191 -18.38 7.03 -15.20
N LEU A 192 -17.94 7.24 -13.96
CA LEU A 192 -16.69 6.68 -13.46
C LEU A 192 -16.73 5.14 -13.41
N SER A 193 -17.87 4.55 -13.02
CA SER A 193 -18.02 3.08 -12.98
C SER A 193 -17.99 2.43 -14.36
N MET A 194 -18.58 3.10 -15.37
CA MET A 194 -18.50 2.69 -16.78
C MET A 194 -17.04 2.73 -17.25
N ALA A 195 -16.34 3.84 -17.00
CA ALA A 195 -14.93 3.98 -17.37
C ALA A 195 -14.03 2.91 -16.71
N ILE A 196 -14.23 2.65 -15.40
CA ILE A 196 -13.53 1.57 -14.68
C ILE A 196 -13.86 0.21 -15.30
N GLY A 197 -15.14 -0.04 -15.62
CA GLY A 197 -15.58 -1.30 -16.23
C GLY A 197 -14.89 -1.56 -17.57
N LEU A 198 -14.83 -0.54 -18.44
CA LEU A 198 -14.13 -0.63 -19.73
C LEU A 198 -12.65 -1.02 -19.56
N LEU A 199 -11.96 -0.41 -18.59
CA LEU A 199 -10.57 -0.75 -18.25
C LEU A 199 -10.45 -2.15 -17.61
N ASP A 200 -11.43 -2.61 -16.83
CA ASP A 200 -11.43 -3.96 -16.25
C ASP A 200 -11.55 -5.07 -17.28
N GLY A 201 -12.44 -4.88 -18.27
CA GLY A 201 -12.68 -5.85 -19.34
C GLY A 201 -11.64 -5.82 -20.46
N CYS A 202 -10.80 -4.78 -20.49
CA CYS A 202 -9.81 -4.61 -21.55
C CYS A 202 -8.77 -5.75 -21.54
N SER A 203 -8.45 -6.25 -22.74
CA SER A 203 -7.36 -7.20 -22.95
C SER A 203 -6.00 -6.49 -22.91
N SER A 204 -4.93 -7.23 -22.60
CA SER A 204 -3.56 -6.71 -22.63
C SER A 204 -3.15 -6.16 -24.00
N GLN A 205 -3.71 -6.69 -25.09
CA GLN A 205 -3.45 -6.21 -26.45
C GLN A 205 -4.19 -4.90 -26.77
N GLY A 206 -5.38 -4.68 -26.20
CA GLY A 206 -6.20 -3.49 -26.46
C GLY A 206 -5.92 -2.31 -25.53
N ILE A 207 -5.18 -2.52 -24.43
CA ILE A 207 -5.07 -1.51 -23.37
C ILE A 207 -4.38 -0.21 -23.81
N GLY A 208 -3.39 -0.29 -24.71
CA GLY A 208 -2.77 0.90 -25.29
C GLY A 208 -3.76 1.79 -26.05
N ALA A 209 -4.65 1.19 -26.84
CA ALA A 209 -5.70 1.92 -27.55
C ALA A 209 -6.73 2.54 -26.59
N TRP A 210 -7.07 1.83 -25.51
CA TRP A 210 -7.94 2.37 -24.46
C TRP A 210 -7.32 3.55 -23.73
N ILE A 211 -6.04 3.50 -23.38
CA ILE A 211 -5.34 4.61 -22.75
C ILE A 211 -5.29 5.82 -23.68
N ALA A 212 -4.98 5.60 -24.96
CA ALA A 212 -5.02 6.66 -25.96
C ALA A 212 -6.42 7.30 -26.05
N TRP A 213 -7.47 6.48 -26.08
CA TRP A 213 -8.86 6.97 -26.13
C TRP A 213 -9.28 7.71 -24.85
N PHE A 214 -8.84 7.26 -23.67
CA PHE A 214 -9.14 7.91 -22.39
C PHE A 214 -8.35 9.21 -22.19
N ARG A 215 -7.22 9.40 -22.88
CA ARG A 215 -6.31 10.55 -22.71
C ARG A 215 -7.08 11.87 -22.69
N ASP A 216 -7.96 12.07 -23.65
CA ASP A 216 -8.75 13.30 -23.81
C ASP A 216 -9.86 13.50 -22.75
N ALA A 217 -10.04 12.53 -21.86
CA ALA A 217 -10.98 12.57 -20.74
C ALA A 217 -10.29 12.50 -19.38
N LEU A 218 -8.97 12.29 -19.32
CA LEU A 218 -8.22 12.22 -18.06
C LEU A 218 -8.27 13.55 -17.30
N ASP A 219 -8.08 14.67 -18.01
CA ASP A 219 -8.17 16.01 -17.41
C ASP A 219 -9.55 16.25 -16.77
N ALA A 220 -10.63 15.75 -17.40
CA ALA A 220 -11.97 15.83 -16.84
C ALA A 220 -12.10 15.03 -15.54
N VAL A 221 -11.50 13.84 -15.44
CA VAL A 221 -11.51 13.04 -14.21
C VAL A 221 -10.69 13.71 -13.11
N PHE A 222 -9.54 14.31 -13.42
CA PHE A 222 -8.77 15.09 -12.45
C PHE A 222 -9.54 16.31 -11.94
N MET A 223 -10.20 17.05 -12.85
CA MET A 223 -11.05 18.18 -12.49
C MET A 223 -12.21 17.74 -11.58
N ILE A 224 -12.88 16.64 -11.91
CA ILE A 224 -13.95 16.07 -11.06
C ILE A 224 -13.41 15.70 -9.68
N ALA A 225 -12.25 15.04 -9.59
CA ALA A 225 -11.66 14.64 -8.31
C ALA A 225 -11.34 15.85 -7.42
N ASN A 226 -10.74 16.90 -7.98
CA ASN A 226 -10.45 18.14 -7.25
C ASN A 226 -11.73 18.88 -6.84
N LYS A 227 -12.68 18.99 -7.75
CA LYS A 227 -13.94 19.72 -7.55
C LYS A 227 -14.83 19.10 -6.48
N TYR A 228 -14.85 17.77 -6.38
CA TYR A 228 -15.68 17.03 -5.42
C TYR A 228 -14.85 16.45 -4.25
N LEU A 229 -13.73 17.09 -3.90
CA LEU A 229 -12.82 16.66 -2.84
C LEU A 229 -13.51 16.48 -1.47
N GLN A 230 -14.49 17.34 -1.18
CA GLN A 230 -15.32 17.29 0.04
C GLN A 230 -16.36 16.16 0.06
N TYR A 231 -16.48 15.38 -1.03
CA TYR A 231 -17.42 14.27 -1.14
C TYR A 231 -16.65 12.96 -1.30
N PRO A 232 -16.31 12.27 -0.18
CA PRO A 232 -15.42 11.12 -0.19
C PRO A 232 -15.83 10.01 -1.16
N HIS A 233 -17.12 9.75 -1.34
CA HIS A 233 -17.64 8.71 -2.22
C HIS A 233 -17.42 9.00 -3.71
N ILE A 234 -17.48 10.27 -4.14
CA ILE A 234 -17.19 10.67 -5.53
C ILE A 234 -15.68 10.58 -5.78
N LEU A 235 -14.89 11.15 -4.87
CA LEU A 235 -13.44 11.07 -4.92
C LEU A 235 -12.96 9.61 -4.95
N HIS A 236 -13.60 8.72 -4.18
CA HIS A 236 -13.29 7.29 -4.17
C HIS A 236 -13.36 6.67 -5.56
N ASN A 237 -14.42 6.98 -6.31
CA ASN A 237 -14.60 6.45 -7.65
C ASN A 237 -13.57 7.01 -8.64
N ALA A 238 -13.19 8.29 -8.51
CA ALA A 238 -12.13 8.88 -9.33
C ALA A 238 -10.76 8.24 -9.02
N LEU A 239 -10.40 8.09 -7.73
CA LEU A 239 -9.16 7.41 -7.32
C LEU A 239 -9.13 5.94 -7.77
N LYS A 240 -10.27 5.26 -7.74
CA LYS A 240 -10.40 3.88 -8.24
C LYS A 240 -10.25 3.80 -9.76
N PHE A 241 -10.69 4.82 -10.50
CA PHE A 241 -10.41 4.95 -11.93
C PHE A 241 -8.90 5.07 -12.19
N PHE A 242 -8.20 5.99 -11.50
CA PHE A 242 -6.75 6.12 -11.63
C PHE A 242 -6.02 4.83 -11.25
N LEU A 243 -6.43 4.17 -10.16
CA LEU A 243 -5.90 2.88 -9.78
C LEU A 243 -6.02 1.85 -10.91
N GLN A 244 -7.20 1.75 -11.52
CA GLN A 244 -7.43 0.78 -12.58
C GLN A 244 -6.65 1.15 -13.86
N LEU A 245 -6.54 2.43 -14.17
CA LEU A 245 -5.75 2.95 -15.28
C LEU A 245 -4.28 2.57 -15.13
N ILE A 246 -3.67 2.82 -13.97
CA ILE A 246 -2.27 2.45 -13.71
C ILE A 246 -2.09 0.94 -13.69
N LYS A 247 -2.97 0.22 -12.99
CA LYS A 247 -2.89 -1.25 -12.87
C LYS A 247 -2.87 -1.95 -14.23
N ARG A 248 -3.62 -1.44 -15.20
CA ARG A 248 -3.73 -2.04 -16.54
C ARG A 248 -2.75 -1.44 -17.53
N GLY A 249 -2.47 -0.14 -17.40
CA GLY A 249 -1.90 0.66 -18.46
C GLY A 249 -0.49 1.16 -18.23
N TYR A 250 0.13 0.89 -17.08
CA TYR A 250 1.47 1.41 -16.76
C TYR A 250 2.48 1.18 -17.90
N SER A 251 2.56 -0.05 -18.42
CA SER A 251 3.50 -0.45 -19.48
C SER A 251 3.22 0.17 -20.86
N CYS A 252 2.10 0.87 -21.02
CA CYS A 252 1.66 1.43 -22.29
C CYS A 252 1.81 2.95 -22.36
N PHE A 253 2.26 3.59 -21.28
CA PHE A 253 2.62 5.00 -21.31
C PHE A 253 4.03 5.15 -21.87
N ASP A 254 4.18 6.01 -22.87
CA ASP A 254 5.49 6.59 -23.18
C ASP A 254 5.97 7.47 -22.01
N GLN A 255 7.27 7.77 -21.98
CA GLN A 255 7.87 8.53 -20.88
C GLN A 255 7.21 9.90 -20.66
N THR A 256 6.87 10.61 -21.74
CA THR A 256 6.27 11.95 -21.67
C THR A 256 4.85 11.90 -21.10
N ALA A 257 4.04 10.94 -21.54
CA ALA A 257 2.69 10.71 -21.06
C ALA A 257 2.68 10.25 -19.59
N ALA A 258 3.61 9.38 -19.21
CA ALA A 258 3.77 8.94 -17.82
C ALA A 258 4.13 10.11 -16.90
N VAL A 259 5.11 10.93 -17.27
CA VAL A 259 5.52 12.11 -16.50
C VAL A 259 4.36 13.10 -16.35
N SER A 260 3.64 13.40 -17.44
CA SER A 260 2.48 14.30 -17.39
C SER A 260 1.38 13.77 -16.47
N LEU A 261 0.99 12.51 -16.63
CA LEU A 261 -0.06 11.87 -15.83
C LEU A 261 0.30 11.85 -14.35
N PHE A 262 1.53 11.46 -14.01
CA PHE A 262 1.92 11.34 -12.61
C PHE A 262 2.17 12.70 -11.96
N THR A 263 2.56 13.72 -12.73
CA THR A 263 2.60 15.11 -12.24
C THR A 263 1.21 15.61 -11.86
N GLN A 264 0.20 15.36 -12.70
CA GLN A 264 -1.20 15.70 -12.35
C GLN A 264 -1.69 14.90 -11.14
N TYR A 265 -1.33 13.62 -11.04
CA TYR A 265 -1.70 12.77 -9.90
C TYR A 265 -1.04 13.21 -8.59
N LYS A 266 0.22 13.66 -8.64
CA LYS A 266 0.91 14.30 -7.52
C LYS A 266 0.15 15.55 -7.07
N ALA A 267 -0.22 16.44 -7.99
CA ALA A 267 -0.99 17.64 -7.66
C ALA A 267 -2.34 17.32 -7.01
N LEU A 268 -3.09 16.34 -7.54
CA LEU A 268 -4.32 15.85 -6.92
C LEU A 268 -4.09 15.32 -5.50
N THR A 269 -3.04 14.52 -5.31
CA THR A 269 -2.67 13.98 -4.00
C THR A 269 -2.37 15.10 -3.00
N GLN A 270 -1.71 16.17 -3.45
CA GLN A 270 -1.43 17.33 -2.61
C GLN A 270 -2.71 18.03 -2.17
N GLN A 271 -3.67 18.22 -3.08
CA GLN A 271 -4.98 18.79 -2.73
C GLN A 271 -5.72 17.92 -1.71
N ILE A 272 -5.71 16.59 -1.90
CA ILE A 272 -6.31 15.63 -0.96
C ILE A 272 -5.67 15.74 0.42
N GLY A 273 -4.34 15.72 0.50
CA GLY A 273 -3.60 15.80 1.76
C GLY A 273 -3.88 17.10 2.51
N ASN A 274 -3.82 18.23 1.81
CA ASN A 274 -4.12 19.54 2.39
C ASN A 274 -5.54 19.60 2.95
N TYR A 275 -6.55 19.13 2.19
CA TYR A 275 -7.93 19.14 2.67
C TYR A 275 -8.14 18.20 3.86
N TYR A 276 -7.72 16.93 3.77
CA TYR A 276 -7.92 15.97 4.86
C TYR A 276 -7.13 16.29 6.13
N SER A 277 -6.00 17.02 6.02
CA SER A 277 -5.26 17.49 7.19
C SER A 277 -6.11 18.39 8.11
N THR A 278 -7.07 19.13 7.53
CA THR A 278 -7.98 20.01 8.28
C THR A 278 -9.13 19.27 8.97
N LEU A 279 -9.37 18.01 8.61
CA LEU A 279 -10.48 17.22 9.14
C LEU A 279 -10.10 16.52 10.44
N VAL A 280 -11.00 16.59 11.42
CA VAL A 280 -10.88 15.89 12.71
C VAL A 280 -11.22 14.41 12.52
N VAL A 281 -10.36 13.52 13.04
CA VAL A 281 -10.55 12.05 13.03
C VAL A 281 -11.56 11.66 14.11
N GLY A 282 -12.41 10.66 13.85
CA GLY A 282 -13.53 10.28 14.71
C GLY A 282 -14.90 10.75 14.22
N SER A 283 -14.98 11.37 13.04
CA SER A 283 -16.25 11.73 12.39
C SER A 283 -16.86 10.54 11.64
N GLN A 284 -18.15 10.63 11.28
CA GLN A 284 -18.83 9.60 10.50
C GLN A 284 -18.18 9.32 9.12
N ASP A 285 -17.34 10.22 8.62
CA ASP A 285 -16.67 10.11 7.33
C ASP A 285 -15.29 9.44 7.38
N GLU A 286 -14.79 9.09 8.57
CA GLU A 286 -13.45 8.53 8.76
C GLU A 286 -13.19 7.29 7.89
N GLU A 287 -14.13 6.35 7.84
CA GLU A 287 -14.00 5.14 7.01
C GLU A 287 -13.89 5.47 5.52
N SER A 288 -14.62 6.49 5.06
CA SER A 288 -14.61 6.91 3.65
C SER A 288 -13.30 7.63 3.31
N ILE A 289 -12.80 8.46 4.22
CA ILE A 289 -11.51 9.16 4.09
C ILE A 289 -10.37 8.14 4.02
N PHE A 290 -10.31 7.19 4.95
CA PHE A 290 -9.33 6.10 4.91
C PHE A 290 -9.51 5.17 3.71
N GLY A 291 -10.76 5.00 3.25
CA GLY A 291 -11.08 4.34 1.99
C GLY A 291 -10.41 5.02 0.78
N ASN A 292 -10.38 6.35 0.75
CA ASN A 292 -9.71 7.14 -0.29
C ASN A 292 -8.20 7.09 -0.15
N LEU A 293 -7.68 7.25 1.06
CA LEU A 293 -6.26 7.14 1.36
C LEU A 293 -5.70 5.78 0.90
N LYS A 294 -6.45 4.70 1.16
CA LYS A 294 -6.12 3.36 0.68
C LYS A 294 -6.01 3.28 -0.84
N GLN A 295 -6.88 3.95 -1.60
CA GLN A 295 -6.78 3.93 -3.07
C GLN A 295 -5.53 4.68 -3.53
N SER A 296 -5.20 5.81 -2.90
CA SER A 296 -3.98 6.56 -3.19
C SER A 296 -2.72 5.72 -2.93
N TYR A 297 -2.64 5.06 -1.77
CA TYR A 297 -1.51 4.17 -1.48
C TYR A 297 -1.41 2.97 -2.43
N LYS A 298 -2.54 2.43 -2.91
CA LYS A 298 -2.49 1.38 -3.93
C LYS A 298 -1.91 1.87 -5.25
N VAL A 299 -2.19 3.12 -5.64
CA VAL A 299 -1.55 3.72 -6.81
C VAL A 299 -0.05 3.85 -6.57
N PHE A 300 0.37 4.34 -5.40
CA PHE A 300 1.80 4.45 -5.07
C PHE A 300 2.50 3.10 -5.11
N GLN A 301 1.91 2.08 -4.49
CA GLN A 301 2.41 0.71 -4.51
C GLN A 301 2.60 0.20 -5.95
N LEU A 302 1.61 0.41 -6.83
CA LEU A 302 1.72 -0.01 -8.22
C LEU A 302 2.78 0.79 -8.98
N LEU A 303 2.91 2.09 -8.74
CA LEU A 303 3.94 2.92 -9.38
C LEU A 303 5.34 2.51 -8.94
N ALA A 304 5.54 2.22 -7.65
CA ALA A 304 6.81 1.67 -7.16
C ALA A 304 7.09 0.29 -7.76
N ALA A 305 6.11 -0.62 -7.74
CA ALA A 305 6.29 -1.99 -8.22
C ALA A 305 6.56 -2.08 -9.72
N ASN A 306 5.89 -1.25 -10.54
CA ASN A 306 6.12 -1.28 -11.99
C ASN A 306 7.32 -0.44 -12.43
N SER A 307 7.81 0.49 -11.60
CA SER A 307 9.03 1.24 -11.89
C SER A 307 10.30 0.56 -11.36
N LYS A 308 10.15 -0.42 -10.46
CA LYS A 308 11.23 -1.29 -9.96
C LYS A 308 12.09 -1.80 -11.11
N ASP A 309 13.41 -1.80 -10.93
CA ASP A 309 14.38 -2.25 -11.94
C ASP A 309 14.36 -1.46 -13.28
N THR A 310 13.69 -0.30 -13.34
CA THR A 310 13.66 0.56 -14.54
C THR A 310 14.39 1.89 -14.33
N PRO A 311 14.87 2.56 -15.41
CA PRO A 311 15.46 3.90 -15.31
C PRO A 311 14.49 4.95 -14.73
N SER A 312 13.17 4.68 -14.77
CA SER A 312 12.15 5.58 -14.25
C SER A 312 12.00 5.55 -12.72
N PHE A 313 12.56 4.53 -12.05
CA PHE A 313 12.44 4.36 -10.61
C PHE A 313 12.86 5.61 -9.83
N GLY A 314 13.99 6.21 -10.21
CA GLY A 314 14.58 7.33 -9.48
C GLY A 314 13.64 8.53 -9.31
N TRP A 315 13.02 9.00 -10.39
CA TRP A 315 12.10 10.15 -10.33
C TRP A 315 10.71 9.77 -9.81
N ILE A 316 10.26 8.52 -10.05
CA ILE A 316 9.01 8.01 -9.48
C ILE A 316 9.14 7.94 -7.96
N ALA A 317 10.25 7.46 -7.42
CA ALA A 317 10.54 7.42 -5.99
C ALA A 317 10.47 8.82 -5.35
N GLU A 318 11.11 9.82 -5.97
CA GLU A 318 11.06 11.22 -5.52
C GLU A 318 9.62 11.74 -5.42
N MET A 319 8.86 11.58 -6.51
CA MET A 319 7.45 11.97 -6.56
C MET A 319 6.62 11.24 -5.49
N LEU A 320 6.82 9.93 -5.30
CA LEU A 320 6.09 9.14 -4.32
C LEU A 320 6.42 9.58 -2.89
N VAL A 321 7.68 9.88 -2.59
CA VAL A 321 8.07 10.42 -1.28
C VAL A 321 7.40 11.77 -1.03
N GLU A 322 7.39 12.69 -1.98
CA GLU A 322 6.68 13.98 -1.84
C GLU A 322 5.17 13.81 -1.62
N CYS A 323 4.55 12.84 -2.31
CA CYS A 323 3.14 12.49 -2.10
C CYS A 323 2.89 11.97 -0.69
N MET A 324 3.76 11.08 -0.19
CA MET A 324 3.67 10.54 1.17
C MET A 324 3.88 11.61 2.24
N GLN A 325 4.80 12.55 2.01
CA GLN A 325 5.03 13.70 2.89
C GLN A 325 3.79 14.60 2.99
N THR A 326 3.07 14.79 1.89
CA THR A 326 1.84 15.59 1.88
C THR A 326 0.70 14.85 2.59
N LEU A 327 0.65 13.53 2.50
CA LEU A 327 -0.32 12.70 3.20
C LEU A 327 0.09 12.34 4.63
N GLN A 328 1.26 12.77 5.10
CA GLN A 328 1.81 12.43 6.42
C GLN A 328 0.81 12.69 7.57
N PRO A 329 0.03 13.78 7.61
CA PRO A 329 -0.92 13.99 8.70
C PRO A 329 -1.95 12.87 8.82
N MET A 330 -2.38 12.32 7.67
CA MET A 330 -3.29 11.19 7.62
C MET A 330 -2.59 9.87 7.92
N THR A 331 -1.34 9.70 7.48
CA THR A 331 -0.51 8.56 7.85
C THR A 331 -0.28 8.50 9.36
N ALA A 332 -0.10 9.63 10.03
CA ALA A 332 0.09 9.72 11.48
C ALA A 332 -1.14 9.26 12.28
N LYS A 333 -2.32 9.37 11.68
CA LYS A 333 -3.62 8.95 12.24
C LYS A 333 -3.94 7.48 11.93
N LEU A 334 -3.12 6.82 11.11
CA LEU A 334 -3.32 5.43 10.71
C LEU A 334 -3.10 4.51 11.91
N ARG A 335 -4.04 3.57 12.12
CA ARG A 335 -3.97 2.53 13.15
C ARG A 335 -3.83 1.17 12.47
N PRO A 336 -2.61 0.64 12.27
CA PRO A 336 -2.38 -0.59 11.49
C PRO A 336 -3.17 -1.80 11.98
N HIS A 337 -3.32 -1.95 13.30
CA HIS A 337 -4.06 -3.05 13.92
C HIS A 337 -5.57 -2.99 13.63
N GLU A 338 -6.18 -1.80 13.65
CA GLU A 338 -7.61 -1.61 13.35
C GLU A 338 -7.91 -1.58 11.83
N THR A 339 -7.03 -0.93 11.06
CA THR A 339 -7.20 -0.71 9.62
C THR A 339 -6.11 -1.34 8.74
N PRO A 340 -5.81 -2.65 8.87
CA PRO A 340 -4.67 -3.26 8.16
C PRO A 340 -4.86 -3.29 6.63
N LYS A 341 -6.08 -3.04 6.13
CA LYS A 341 -6.37 -2.93 4.69
C LYS A 341 -5.90 -1.60 4.08
N VAL A 342 -5.71 -0.57 4.91
CA VAL A 342 -5.23 0.77 4.52
C VAL A 342 -3.71 0.83 4.66
N ALA A 343 -3.19 0.27 5.76
CA ALA A 343 -1.75 0.20 6.05
C ALA A 343 -0.97 -0.65 5.03
N ALA A 344 -1.51 -1.79 4.60
CA ALA A 344 -0.81 -2.72 3.71
C ALA A 344 -0.26 -2.09 2.41
N PRO A 345 -1.04 -1.38 1.57
CA PRO A 345 -0.49 -0.77 0.36
C PRO A 345 0.54 0.34 0.64
N PHE A 346 0.41 1.06 1.76
CA PHE A 346 1.43 2.03 2.17
C PHE A 346 2.75 1.35 2.49
N LEU A 347 2.71 0.33 3.35
CA LEU A 347 3.90 -0.44 3.73
C LEU A 347 4.53 -1.11 2.51
N LEU A 348 3.76 -1.76 1.64
CA LEU A 348 4.29 -2.37 0.41
C LEU A 348 4.96 -1.34 -0.52
N CYS A 349 4.46 -0.10 -0.58
CA CYS A 349 5.13 0.96 -1.32
C CYS A 349 6.47 1.33 -0.68
N VAL A 350 6.49 1.57 0.63
CA VAL A 350 7.71 1.93 1.36
C VAL A 350 8.75 0.81 1.31
N GLN A 351 8.31 -0.45 1.39
CA GLN A 351 9.16 -1.62 1.24
C GLN A 351 9.91 -1.59 -0.10
N ILE A 352 9.20 -1.43 -1.21
CA ILE A 352 9.83 -1.38 -2.54
C ILE A 352 10.83 -0.21 -2.60
N LEU A 353 10.47 0.96 -2.07
CA LEU A 353 11.35 2.13 -2.06
C LEU A 353 12.62 1.91 -1.20
N ALA A 354 12.48 1.24 -0.06
CA ALA A 354 13.59 0.94 0.85
C ALA A 354 14.48 -0.18 0.30
N GLU A 355 13.91 -1.24 -0.26
CA GLU A 355 14.67 -2.38 -0.81
C GLU A 355 15.52 -1.98 -2.02
N GLU A 356 14.98 -1.14 -2.90
CA GLU A 356 15.68 -0.70 -4.11
C GLU A 356 16.83 0.27 -3.81
N ASP A 357 16.58 1.31 -2.99
CA ASP A 357 17.61 2.27 -2.61
C ASP A 357 17.26 2.95 -1.27
N SER A 358 17.54 2.25 -0.16
CA SER A 358 17.36 2.77 1.20
C SER A 358 18.09 4.10 1.42
N LYS A 359 19.28 4.28 0.83
CA LYS A 359 20.06 5.52 1.00
C LYS A 359 19.33 6.69 0.36
N LYS A 360 18.85 6.53 -0.88
CA LYS A 360 18.08 7.56 -1.57
C LYS A 360 16.76 7.82 -0.87
N PHE A 361 16.04 6.77 -0.48
CA PHE A 361 14.77 6.91 0.24
C PHE A 361 14.94 7.72 1.52
N VAL A 362 15.87 7.33 2.41
CA VAL A 362 16.11 8.05 3.67
C VAL A 362 16.59 9.48 3.40
N GLY A 363 17.36 9.71 2.32
CA GLY A 363 17.79 11.06 1.92
C GLY A 363 16.66 11.97 1.43
N LEU A 364 15.53 11.43 0.98
CA LEU A 364 14.37 12.19 0.51
C LEU A 364 13.34 12.48 1.61
N VAL A 365 13.32 11.67 2.66
CA VAL A 365 12.31 11.73 3.73
C VAL A 365 12.74 12.74 4.82
N ARG A 366 11.79 13.48 5.40
CA ARG A 366 12.08 14.41 6.50
C ARG A 366 12.09 13.65 7.83
N ASP A 367 12.80 14.17 8.82
CA ASP A 367 12.87 13.62 10.18
C ASP A 367 11.46 13.40 10.81
N VAL A 368 10.53 14.33 10.60
CA VAL A 368 9.13 14.23 11.07
C VAL A 368 8.38 13.06 10.40
N ASP A 369 8.64 12.80 9.12
CA ASP A 369 8.02 11.69 8.40
C ASP A 369 8.61 10.34 8.85
N VAL A 370 9.92 10.29 9.15
CA VAL A 370 10.56 9.11 9.74
C VAL A 370 9.93 8.75 11.08
N LYS A 371 9.67 9.73 11.96
CA LYS A 371 8.98 9.48 13.23
C LYS A 371 7.62 8.80 13.01
N VAL A 372 6.82 9.31 12.08
CA VAL A 372 5.51 8.73 11.76
C VAL A 372 5.63 7.35 11.12
N LEU A 373 6.56 7.17 10.19
CA LEU A 373 6.82 5.88 9.56
C LEU A 373 7.21 4.84 10.62
N MET A 374 8.12 5.18 11.53
CA MET A 374 8.58 4.26 12.58
C MET A 374 7.48 3.92 13.58
N GLN A 375 6.57 4.86 13.89
CA GLN A 375 5.37 4.56 14.67
C GLN A 375 4.45 3.56 13.94
N VAL A 376 4.20 3.76 12.64
CA VAL A 376 3.40 2.83 11.82
C VAL A 376 4.07 1.45 11.74
N LEU A 377 5.40 1.39 11.59
CA LEU A 377 6.16 0.15 11.56
C LEU A 377 6.08 -0.59 12.89
N ARG A 378 6.24 0.13 14.02
CA ARG A 378 6.07 -0.43 15.36
C ARG A 378 4.73 -1.13 15.52
N ASP A 379 3.65 -0.42 15.20
CA ASP A 379 2.29 -0.94 15.33
C ASP A 379 2.00 -2.08 14.34
N ALA A 380 2.64 -2.09 13.17
CA ALA A 380 2.47 -3.12 12.16
C ALA A 380 3.24 -4.41 12.48
N VAL A 381 4.47 -4.33 13.00
CA VAL A 381 5.27 -5.49 13.43
C VAL A 381 4.60 -6.20 14.60
N MET A 382 4.00 -5.45 15.53
CA MET A 382 3.27 -6.00 16.68
C MET A 382 1.86 -6.52 16.33
N ALA A 383 1.33 -6.26 15.13
CA ALA A 383 -0.02 -6.67 14.75
C ALA A 383 -0.08 -8.13 14.27
N ASP A 384 -1.17 -8.85 14.56
CA ASP A 384 -1.40 -10.26 14.14
C ASP A 384 -1.61 -10.46 12.63
N ALA A 385 -1.78 -9.37 11.89
CA ALA A 385 -2.06 -9.43 10.46
C ALA A 385 -0.76 -9.59 9.65
N ALA A 386 -0.46 -10.82 9.22
CA ALA A 386 0.71 -11.14 8.38
C ALA A 386 0.90 -10.21 7.17
N ARG A 387 -0.21 -9.78 6.54
CA ARG A 387 -0.20 -8.87 5.37
C ARG A 387 0.40 -7.47 5.62
N ILE A 388 0.58 -7.06 6.87
CA ILE A 388 1.25 -5.81 7.26
C ILE A 388 2.53 -6.08 8.07
N ARG A 389 2.54 -7.17 8.85
CA ARG A 389 3.68 -7.57 9.66
C ARG A 389 4.91 -7.89 8.81
N GLN A 390 4.75 -8.67 7.74
CA GLN A 390 5.87 -9.06 6.87
C GLN A 390 6.49 -7.86 6.12
N PRO A 391 5.69 -7.01 5.42
CA PRO A 391 6.24 -5.79 4.79
C PRO A 391 6.93 -4.85 5.79
N ALA A 392 6.39 -4.73 7.01
CA ALA A 392 6.99 -3.89 8.04
C ALA A 392 8.37 -4.39 8.47
N TYR A 393 8.53 -5.72 8.62
CA TYR A 393 9.84 -6.32 8.87
C TYR A 393 10.82 -6.08 7.72
N GLU A 394 10.39 -6.29 6.47
CA GLU A 394 11.26 -6.11 5.28
C GLU A 394 11.75 -4.66 5.13
N ILE A 395 10.92 -3.68 5.50
CA ILE A 395 11.33 -2.27 5.61
C ILE A 395 12.39 -2.09 6.71
N LEU A 396 12.15 -2.61 7.91
CA LEU A 396 13.09 -2.50 9.03
C LEU A 396 14.42 -3.17 8.71
N HIS A 397 14.39 -4.34 8.08
CA HIS A 397 15.57 -5.07 7.63
C HIS A 397 16.39 -4.23 6.64
N SER A 398 15.72 -3.62 5.64
CA SER A 398 16.36 -2.70 4.69
C SER A 398 17.00 -1.49 5.39
N PHE A 399 16.30 -0.87 6.33
CA PHE A 399 16.83 0.26 7.12
C PHE A 399 18.02 -0.15 8.00
N CYS A 400 17.95 -1.31 8.66
CA CYS A 400 19.07 -1.81 9.47
C CYS A 400 20.30 -2.04 8.60
N ARG A 401 20.15 -2.66 7.43
CA ARG A 401 21.25 -2.86 6.48
C ARG A 401 21.87 -1.55 6.01
N TYR A 402 21.05 -0.56 5.71
CA TYR A 402 21.53 0.78 5.37
C TYR A 402 22.31 1.41 6.52
N LEU A 403 21.77 1.41 7.75
CA LEU A 403 22.43 1.98 8.93
C LEU A 403 23.73 1.24 9.27
N ILE A 404 23.76 -0.09 9.17
CA ILE A 404 24.97 -0.90 9.33
C ILE A 404 26.01 -0.48 8.30
N SER A 405 25.65 -0.45 7.01
CA SER A 405 26.56 -0.04 5.94
C SER A 405 27.10 1.38 6.15
N LEU A 406 26.25 2.30 6.62
CA LEU A 406 26.64 3.67 6.92
C LEU A 406 27.64 3.72 8.08
N GLN A 407 27.35 3.04 9.19
CA GLN A 407 28.24 3.00 10.36
C GLN A 407 29.59 2.37 10.04
N VAL A 408 29.60 1.31 9.22
CA VAL A 408 30.84 0.69 8.72
C VAL A 408 31.62 1.70 7.88
N SER A 409 30.96 2.40 6.93
CA SER A 409 31.62 3.39 6.06
C SER A 409 32.19 4.59 6.82
N GLN A 410 31.56 4.98 7.93
CA GLN A 410 32.00 6.08 8.79
C GLN A 410 33.08 5.66 9.80
N GLN A 411 33.49 4.39 9.82
CA GLN A 411 34.49 3.84 10.76
C GLN A 411 34.15 4.13 12.24
N VAL A 412 32.86 4.16 12.57
CA VAL A 412 32.37 4.42 13.94
C VAL A 412 32.24 3.14 14.77
N ILE A 413 32.59 1.98 14.21
CA ILE A 413 32.56 0.66 14.86
C ILE A 413 33.47 0.65 16.08
N ASP A 414 32.97 0.11 17.19
CA ASP A 414 33.67 0.10 18.45
C ASP A 414 33.15 -1.01 19.36
N PHE A 415 34.04 -1.94 19.72
CA PHE A 415 33.70 -3.08 20.57
C PHE A 415 34.01 -2.85 22.05
N SER A 416 34.34 -1.62 22.45
CA SER A 416 34.48 -1.26 23.86
C SER A 416 33.11 -1.17 24.54
N MET A 417 33.01 -1.68 25.78
CA MET A 417 31.80 -1.60 26.60
C MET A 417 31.59 -0.22 27.21
N GLU A 418 32.66 0.55 27.36
CA GLU A 418 32.63 1.91 27.87
C GLU A 418 32.65 2.90 26.72
N ARG A 419 31.79 3.92 26.77
CA ARG A 419 31.75 4.95 25.75
C ARG A 419 33.08 5.73 25.74
N PRO A 420 33.80 5.81 24.60
CA PRO A 420 35.02 6.61 24.52
C PRO A 420 34.79 8.09 24.86
N ALA A 421 35.77 8.70 25.53
CA ALA A 421 35.72 10.12 25.86
C ALA A 421 35.56 10.99 24.60
N GLY A 422 34.61 11.93 24.62
CA GLY A 422 34.34 12.84 23.50
C GLY A 422 33.43 12.30 22.40
N ARG A 423 33.00 11.03 22.45
CA ARG A 423 31.93 10.52 21.55
C ARG A 423 30.56 10.93 22.06
N ALA A 424 29.74 11.47 21.16
CA ALA A 424 28.33 11.77 21.44
C ALA A 424 27.58 10.48 21.80
N ASP A 425 26.62 10.60 22.72
CA ASP A 425 25.71 9.50 23.03
C ASP A 425 24.84 9.20 21.78
N PRO A 426 24.88 7.97 21.25
CA PRO A 426 24.09 7.58 20.08
C PRO A 426 22.57 7.66 20.31
N PHE A 427 22.11 7.73 21.55
CA PHE A 427 20.69 7.85 21.90
C PHE A 427 20.29 9.27 22.35
N THR A 428 21.19 10.24 22.31
CA THR A 428 20.79 11.64 22.46
C THR A 428 19.77 12.02 21.41
N SER A 429 18.81 12.88 21.78
CA SER A 429 17.81 13.34 20.83
C SER A 429 18.52 13.93 19.61
N PRO A 430 18.27 13.39 18.41
CA PRO A 430 18.91 13.88 17.20
C PRO A 430 18.54 15.34 16.95
N ALA A 431 19.45 16.08 16.32
CA ALA A 431 19.20 17.46 15.96
C ALA A 431 18.01 17.56 14.98
N PRO A 432 17.21 18.64 15.02
CA PRO A 432 16.14 18.84 14.04
C PRO A 432 16.66 18.74 12.61
N GLY A 433 16.01 17.93 11.77
CA GLY A 433 16.44 17.67 10.40
C GLY A 433 17.48 16.55 10.23
N ASP A 434 17.99 15.94 11.31
CA ASP A 434 18.83 14.74 11.23
C ASP A 434 17.98 13.47 11.02
N THR A 435 17.60 13.23 9.77
CA THR A 435 16.76 12.08 9.37
C THR A 435 17.42 10.73 9.72
N VAL A 436 18.74 10.61 9.56
CA VAL A 436 19.47 9.36 9.81
C VAL A 436 19.58 9.08 11.30
N GLY A 437 19.94 10.10 12.10
CA GLY A 437 19.95 9.99 13.56
C GLY A 437 18.54 9.68 14.11
N GLN A 438 17.50 10.28 13.54
CA GLN A 438 16.12 9.99 13.87
C GLN A 438 15.75 8.53 13.57
N LEU A 439 16.15 8.00 12.40
CA LEU A 439 15.92 6.61 12.04
C LEU A 439 16.64 5.64 12.98
N PHE A 440 17.90 5.93 13.32
CA PHE A 440 18.69 5.13 14.27
C PHE A 440 18.04 5.11 15.66
N SER A 441 17.70 6.28 16.20
CA SER A 441 17.10 6.43 17.53
C SER A 441 15.74 5.70 17.62
N GLN A 442 14.88 5.84 16.61
CA GLN A 442 13.58 5.15 16.58
C GLN A 442 13.73 3.64 16.42
N SER A 443 14.70 3.17 15.62
CA SER A 443 14.99 1.74 15.49
C SER A 443 15.47 1.13 16.82
N ALA A 444 16.32 1.86 17.55
CA ALA A 444 16.76 1.48 18.88
C ALA A 444 15.59 1.44 19.90
N GLN A 445 14.68 2.41 19.87
CA GLN A 445 13.49 2.39 20.74
C GLN A 445 12.54 1.23 20.38
N LEU A 446 12.42 0.90 19.10
CA LEU A 446 11.60 -0.21 18.63
C LEU A 446 12.15 -1.55 19.14
N SER A 447 13.47 -1.75 19.17
CA SER A 447 14.06 -3.00 19.66
C SER A 447 13.68 -3.28 21.11
N LEU A 448 13.68 -2.25 21.96
CA LEU A 448 13.22 -2.33 23.34
C LEU A 448 11.72 -2.63 23.44
N ALA A 449 10.91 -1.99 22.59
CA ALA A 449 9.47 -2.21 22.57
C ALA A 449 9.11 -3.65 22.14
N LEU A 450 9.82 -4.21 21.15
CA LEU A 450 9.65 -5.59 20.69
C LEU A 450 10.10 -6.59 21.77
N LEU A 451 11.23 -6.33 22.43
CA LEU A 451 11.70 -7.15 23.55
C LEU A 451 10.67 -7.14 24.71
N ALA A 452 10.18 -5.97 25.09
CA ALA A 452 9.14 -5.84 26.11
C ALA A 452 7.87 -6.63 25.74
N HIS A 453 7.44 -6.54 24.46
CA HIS A 453 6.28 -7.26 23.98
C HIS A 453 6.48 -8.78 24.02
N ALA A 454 7.64 -9.26 23.56
CA ALA A 454 7.97 -10.68 23.56
C ALA A 454 8.01 -11.30 24.96
N LEU A 455 8.41 -10.52 25.97
CA LEU A 455 8.44 -10.97 27.37
C LEU A 455 7.09 -10.87 28.10
N SER A 456 6.17 -10.04 27.62
CA SER A 456 4.89 -9.76 28.30
C SER A 456 3.69 -10.44 27.68
N SER A 457 3.80 -10.93 26.43
CA SER A 457 2.68 -11.48 25.67
C SER A 457 2.86 -12.98 25.42
N PRO A 458 1.78 -13.78 25.46
CA PRO A 458 1.84 -15.18 25.04
C PRO A 458 2.02 -15.25 23.52
N LEU A 459 3.20 -15.68 23.08
CA LEU A 459 3.54 -15.78 21.66
C LEU A 459 3.56 -17.23 21.18
N SER A 460 3.15 -17.46 19.93
CA SER A 460 3.38 -18.76 19.28
C SER A 460 4.85 -18.92 18.89
N ASN A 461 5.30 -20.16 18.60
CA ASN A 461 6.66 -20.39 18.11
C ASN A 461 6.95 -19.62 16.81
N ALA A 462 5.97 -19.48 15.93
CA ALA A 462 6.12 -18.73 14.69
C ALA A 462 6.26 -17.22 14.94
N ASP A 463 5.55 -16.69 15.94
CA ASP A 463 5.71 -15.29 16.35
C ASP A 463 7.08 -15.08 16.99
N LEU A 464 7.55 -16.02 17.83
CA LEU A 464 8.88 -15.95 18.42
C LEU A 464 10.00 -15.99 17.38
N ASP A 465 9.86 -16.83 16.34
CA ASP A 465 10.78 -16.83 15.20
C ASP A 465 10.84 -15.44 14.55
N PHE A 466 9.67 -14.88 14.24
CA PHE A 466 9.57 -13.56 13.60
C PHE A 466 10.12 -12.42 14.47
N PHE A 467 9.74 -12.35 15.75
CA PHE A 467 10.24 -11.31 16.67
C PHE A 467 11.74 -11.44 16.89
N SER A 468 12.24 -12.67 16.96
CA SER A 468 13.68 -12.90 17.07
C SER A 468 14.44 -12.32 15.88
N ASP A 469 13.97 -12.57 14.65
CA ASP A 469 14.61 -12.07 13.45
C ASP A 469 14.59 -10.52 13.42
N CYS A 470 13.46 -9.91 13.82
CA CYS A 470 13.34 -8.45 13.93
C CYS A 470 14.29 -7.86 14.99
N ILE A 471 14.33 -8.45 16.19
CA ILE A 471 15.15 -7.96 17.31
C ILE A 471 16.63 -8.15 16.98
N PHE A 472 17.00 -9.27 16.33
CA PHE A 472 18.37 -9.52 15.88
C PHE A 472 18.87 -8.39 14.98
N ASP A 473 18.14 -8.06 13.91
CA ASP A 473 18.55 -7.02 12.95
C ASP A 473 18.75 -5.66 13.65
N LEU A 474 17.87 -5.30 14.57
CA LEU A 474 17.95 -4.05 15.33
C LEU A 474 19.11 -4.05 16.33
N PHE A 475 19.30 -5.15 17.07
CA PHE A 475 20.38 -5.27 18.04
C PHE A 475 21.74 -5.33 17.36
N PHE A 476 21.86 -6.04 16.24
CA PHE A 476 23.08 -6.07 15.44
C PHE A 476 23.41 -4.68 14.86
N MET A 477 22.40 -3.92 14.43
CA MET A 477 22.61 -2.54 13.98
C MET A 477 23.16 -1.64 15.09
N VAL A 478 22.65 -1.77 16.32
CA VAL A 478 23.13 -1.00 17.49
C VAL A 478 24.48 -1.53 18.01
N GLY A 479 24.69 -2.85 17.95
CA GLY A 479 25.81 -3.59 18.52
C GLY A 479 27.17 -3.24 17.94
N LEU A 480 27.21 -2.75 16.69
CA LEU A 480 28.42 -2.19 16.06
C LEU A 480 29.11 -1.14 16.94
N ARG A 481 28.37 -0.55 17.88
CA ARG A 481 28.89 0.20 19.02
C ARG A 481 28.51 -0.56 20.30
N ALA A 482 29.41 -1.41 20.80
CA ALA A 482 29.12 -2.30 21.93
C ALA A 482 28.63 -1.55 23.17
N TYR A 483 29.24 -0.40 23.48
CA TYR A 483 28.80 0.48 24.57
C TYR A 483 27.34 0.97 24.39
N ALA A 484 26.88 1.16 23.15
CA ALA A 484 25.53 1.60 22.86
C ALA A 484 24.52 0.48 23.13
N LEU A 485 24.81 -0.74 22.66
CA LEU A 485 23.98 -1.91 22.94
C LEU A 485 23.95 -2.21 24.44
N HIS A 486 25.09 -2.13 25.12
CA HIS A 486 25.17 -2.29 26.57
C HIS A 486 24.31 -1.26 27.30
N ALA A 487 24.41 0.04 26.96
CA ALA A 487 23.60 1.09 27.56
C ALA A 487 22.10 0.91 27.28
N LEU A 488 21.73 0.49 26.07
CA LEU A 488 20.35 0.23 25.68
C LEU A 488 19.73 -0.91 26.51
N LEU A 489 20.47 -2.01 26.69
CA LEU A 489 20.02 -3.15 27.50
C LEU A 489 20.01 -2.83 29.00
N ALA A 490 20.96 -2.05 29.51
CA ALA A 490 20.96 -1.58 30.90
C ALA A 490 19.75 -0.66 31.19
N ASN A 491 19.39 0.22 30.26
CA ASN A 491 18.18 1.03 30.37
C ASN A 491 16.92 0.16 30.39
N PHE A 492 16.89 -0.90 29.57
CA PHE A 492 15.79 -1.85 29.56
C PHE A 492 15.64 -2.59 30.91
N THR A 493 16.73 -3.10 31.48
CA THR A 493 16.69 -3.82 32.77
C THR A 493 16.23 -2.90 33.90
N GLN A 494 16.67 -1.64 33.91
CA GLN A 494 16.19 -0.64 34.87
C GLN A 494 14.70 -0.37 34.74
N MET A 495 14.20 -0.18 33.51
CA MET A 495 12.77 0.04 33.25
C MET A 495 11.93 -1.20 33.60
N TYR A 496 12.44 -2.39 33.30
CA TYR A 496 11.81 -3.66 33.68
C TYR A 496 11.72 -3.78 35.20
N ALA A 497 12.82 -3.56 35.92
CA ALA A 497 12.85 -3.58 37.38
C ALA A 497 11.89 -2.56 38.01
N ALA A 498 11.81 -1.34 37.46
CA ALA A 498 10.89 -0.31 37.94
C ALA A 498 9.41 -0.71 37.76
N ASN A 499 9.06 -1.34 36.63
CA ASN A 499 7.69 -1.83 36.38
C ASN A 499 7.28 -3.00 37.30
N LEU A 500 8.25 -3.76 37.80
CA LEU A 500 8.03 -4.79 38.81
C LEU A 500 7.86 -4.23 40.22
N ALA A 501 8.60 -3.18 40.55
CA ALA A 501 8.46 -2.49 41.83
C ALA A 501 7.10 -1.78 41.94
N THR A 502 6.56 -1.21 40.86
CA THR A 502 5.25 -0.55 40.86
C THR A 502 4.06 -1.52 40.93
N SER A 503 4.18 -2.72 40.33
CA SER A 503 3.15 -3.77 40.44
C SER A 503 3.12 -4.46 41.82
N SER A 504 4.20 -4.40 42.59
CA SER A 504 4.27 -4.89 43.98
C SER A 504 3.88 -3.85 45.04
N GLY A 505 3.88 -2.54 44.72
CA GLY A 505 3.55 -1.45 45.64
C GLY A 505 2.08 -0.99 45.65
N GLY A 506 1.20 -1.57 44.83
CA GLY A 506 -0.17 -1.09 44.60
C GLY A 506 -1.30 -1.81 45.34
N ALA A 507 -1.00 -2.66 46.35
CA ALA A 507 -2.01 -3.39 47.12
C ALA A 507 -2.46 -2.63 48.39
N SER A 508 -3.00 -1.43 48.21
CA SER A 508 -3.87 -0.82 49.23
C SER A 508 -4.81 0.22 48.61
N ASN A 509 -6.11 -0.11 48.64
CA ASN A 509 -7.29 0.72 48.37
C ASN A 509 -7.76 0.87 46.90
N SER A 510 -8.52 -0.11 46.41
CA SER A 510 -9.97 0.01 46.18
C SER A 510 -10.46 -1.12 45.27
N ALA A 511 -11.55 -1.76 45.69
CA ALA A 511 -12.12 -2.93 45.04
C ALA A 511 -12.98 -2.54 43.82
N SER A 512 -12.67 -3.11 42.65
CA SER A 512 -13.68 -3.70 41.75
C SER A 512 -13.05 -4.45 40.57
N GLN A 513 -13.40 -5.73 40.49
CA GLN A 513 -13.26 -6.70 39.38
C GLN A 513 -11.85 -7.20 39.03
N GLY A 514 -11.43 -8.20 39.81
CA GLY A 514 -10.34 -9.09 39.48
C GLY A 514 -10.67 -10.03 38.32
N ARG A 515 -9.74 -10.09 37.36
CA ARG A 515 -9.24 -11.36 36.83
C ARG A 515 -7.77 -11.42 37.23
N ALA A 516 -7.51 -12.25 38.22
CA ALA A 516 -6.26 -12.29 38.96
C ALA A 516 -5.07 -12.70 38.08
N MET A 517 -4.15 -11.77 37.85
CA MET A 517 -2.72 -12.05 37.62
C MET A 517 -2.03 -12.32 38.98
N ALA A 518 -2.61 -13.20 39.80
CA ALA A 518 -2.04 -13.62 41.08
C ALA A 518 -1.30 -14.95 40.86
N GLY A 519 -0.06 -14.85 40.39
CA GLY A 519 0.83 -15.98 40.10
C GLY A 519 1.98 -15.62 39.16
N SER A 520 2.40 -14.35 39.12
CA SER A 520 3.30 -13.85 38.08
C SER A 520 4.74 -14.36 38.29
N GLY A 521 5.14 -15.32 37.44
CA GLY A 521 6.51 -15.80 37.28
C GLY A 521 7.38 -14.72 36.63
N VAL A 522 7.78 -13.73 37.43
CA VAL A 522 8.63 -12.63 36.99
C VAL A 522 10.09 -12.95 37.31
N LEU A 523 10.96 -12.78 36.32
CA LEU A 523 12.40 -13.03 36.44
C LEU A 523 13.10 -11.88 37.22
N PRO A 524 13.96 -12.16 38.21
CA PRO A 524 14.69 -11.10 38.93
C PRO A 524 15.60 -10.28 38.00
N ALA A 525 15.70 -8.97 38.23
CA ALA A 525 16.46 -8.06 37.36
C ALA A 525 17.93 -8.47 37.15
N ALA A 526 18.59 -9.01 38.19
CA ALA A 526 19.97 -9.51 38.10
C ALA A 526 20.11 -10.75 37.18
N VAL A 527 19.09 -11.63 37.17
CA VAL A 527 19.07 -12.80 36.29
C VAL A 527 18.79 -12.35 34.85
N LEU A 528 17.89 -11.37 34.67
CA LEU A 528 17.61 -10.78 33.36
C LEU A 528 18.86 -10.12 32.76
N GLU A 529 19.60 -9.35 33.55
CA GLU A 529 20.85 -8.71 33.15
C GLU A 529 21.90 -9.73 32.71
N THR A 530 22.08 -10.80 33.48
CA THR A 530 23.03 -11.89 33.15
C THR A 530 22.65 -12.58 31.82
N ARG A 531 21.36 -12.79 31.57
CA ARG A 531 20.86 -13.42 30.34
C ARG A 531 20.97 -12.48 29.13
N LEU A 532 20.67 -11.20 29.29
CA LEU A 532 20.87 -10.19 28.25
C LEU A 532 22.36 -10.03 27.90
N ALA A 533 23.26 -10.15 28.89
CA ALA A 533 24.70 -10.18 28.63
C ALA A 533 25.11 -11.35 27.72
N SER A 534 24.48 -12.52 27.86
CA SER A 534 24.70 -13.66 26.96
C SER A 534 24.23 -13.37 25.54
N LEU A 535 23.04 -12.78 25.35
CA LEU A 535 22.54 -12.40 24.03
C LEU A 535 23.44 -11.34 23.36
N MET A 536 23.88 -10.34 24.15
CA MET A 536 24.81 -9.32 23.71
C MET A 536 26.15 -9.93 23.27
N GLN A 537 26.71 -10.87 24.03
CA GLN A 537 27.95 -11.57 23.66
C GLN A 537 27.82 -12.29 22.32
N THR A 538 26.68 -12.95 22.04
CA THR A 538 26.43 -13.59 20.75
C THR A 538 26.45 -12.58 19.60
N ILE A 539 25.84 -11.40 19.77
CA ILE A 539 25.85 -10.33 18.77
C ILE A 539 27.27 -9.79 18.56
N LEU A 540 27.98 -9.45 19.64
CA LEU A 540 29.33 -8.89 19.56
C LEU A 540 30.34 -9.86 18.94
N GLN A 541 30.23 -11.14 19.28
CA GLN A 541 31.04 -12.18 18.64
C GLN A 541 30.72 -12.27 17.15
N GLY A 542 29.43 -12.20 16.80
CA GLY A 542 28.98 -12.22 15.42
C GLY A 542 29.53 -11.05 14.59
N GLU A 543 29.47 -9.84 15.14
CA GLU A 543 29.99 -8.63 14.50
C GLU A 543 31.51 -8.68 14.32
N LYS A 544 32.26 -9.13 15.33
CA LYS A 544 33.73 -9.28 15.22
C LYS A 544 34.11 -10.22 14.09
N GLU A 545 33.37 -11.31 13.90
CA GLU A 545 33.58 -12.26 12.80
C GLU A 545 33.19 -11.69 11.43
N LEU A 546 32.16 -10.85 11.37
CA LEU A 546 31.67 -10.26 10.12
C LEU A 546 32.56 -9.09 9.66
N VAL A 547 32.93 -8.22 10.60
CA VAL A 547 33.74 -7.01 10.37
C VAL A 547 35.24 -7.35 10.30
N GLY A 548 35.74 -8.24 11.18
CA GLY A 548 37.17 -8.60 11.27
C GLY A 548 37.73 -9.26 10.00
N VAL A 549 36.89 -9.90 9.19
CA VAL A 549 37.29 -10.48 7.89
C VAL A 549 37.57 -9.40 6.82
N GLN A 550 36.93 -8.22 6.91
CA GLN A 550 37.14 -7.14 5.95
C GLN A 550 38.41 -6.32 6.24
N TYR A 551 38.77 -6.17 7.52
CA TYR A 551 40.01 -5.51 7.92
C TYR A 551 41.26 -6.42 7.79
N GLY A 552 41.08 -7.74 7.76
CA GLY A 552 42.17 -8.73 7.65
C GLY A 552 42.75 -8.95 6.24
N ASN A 553 42.15 -8.37 5.19
CA ASN A 553 42.58 -8.54 3.79
C ASN A 553 43.42 -7.37 3.22
N GLN A 554 43.90 -6.44 4.04
CA GLN A 554 45.00 -5.56 3.61
C GLN A 554 46.32 -6.33 3.76
N PRO A 555 47.09 -6.58 2.68
CA PRO A 555 48.46 -7.00 2.85
C PRO A 555 49.19 -5.85 3.56
N SER A 556 49.71 -6.14 4.74
CA SER A 556 50.65 -5.28 5.46
C SER A 556 51.94 -5.14 4.64
N GLY A 557 51.90 -4.27 3.62
CA GLY A 557 53.04 -3.89 2.81
C GLY A 557 53.74 -2.70 3.44
N THR A 558 54.86 -2.98 4.09
CA THR A 558 55.84 -1.97 4.50
C THR A 558 56.40 -1.24 3.27
N GLY A 559 56.23 0.09 3.23
CA GLY A 559 57.15 1.01 2.56
C GLY A 559 56.61 1.77 1.34
N GLY A 560 56.74 3.11 1.38
CA GLY A 560 56.84 3.94 0.18
C GLY A 560 55.78 5.03 0.05
N ILE A 561 56.20 6.27 0.23
CA ILE A 561 55.47 7.52 -0.01
C ILE A 561 55.03 7.62 -1.48
N GLY A 562 53.76 7.96 -1.72
CA GLY A 562 53.22 8.28 -3.06
C GLY A 562 51.78 8.78 -2.98
N GLU A 563 51.60 10.09 -2.88
CA GLU A 563 50.30 10.76 -2.97
C GLU A 563 49.73 10.64 -4.40
N ASN A 564 48.39 10.57 -4.50
CA ASN A 564 47.54 10.59 -5.71
C ASN A 564 47.17 9.26 -6.39
N ALA A 565 46.53 8.34 -5.64
CA ALA A 565 45.66 7.30 -6.22
C ALA A 565 44.43 6.89 -5.35
N ASN A 566 44.18 7.53 -4.21
CA ASN A 566 43.29 6.98 -3.17
C ASN A 566 41.79 7.31 -3.25
N ALA A 567 41.30 7.97 -4.31
CA ALA A 567 39.87 8.32 -4.41
C ALA A 567 39.03 7.28 -5.18
N GLN A 568 39.63 6.52 -6.10
CA GLN A 568 38.91 5.58 -6.98
C GLN A 568 38.93 4.13 -6.47
N GLU A 569 40.02 3.65 -5.86
CA GLU A 569 40.06 2.31 -5.24
C GLU A 569 39.22 2.24 -3.95
N SER A 570 39.08 3.37 -3.26
CA SER A 570 38.22 3.53 -2.08
C SER A 570 36.73 3.60 -2.40
N GLN A 571 36.31 3.53 -3.67
CA GLN A 571 34.90 3.38 -4.05
C GLN A 571 34.58 1.96 -4.55
N THR A 572 35.55 1.25 -5.13
CA THR A 572 35.38 -0.11 -5.64
C THR A 572 35.46 -1.19 -4.56
N VAL A 573 36.25 -0.99 -3.51
CA VAL A 573 36.28 -1.92 -2.35
C VAL A 573 35.00 -1.81 -1.51
N PHE A 574 34.30 -0.68 -1.53
CA PHE A 574 33.21 -0.34 -0.60
C PHE A 574 31.81 -0.78 -1.07
N ARG A 575 31.66 -1.22 -2.32
CA ARG A 575 30.43 -1.88 -2.82
C ARG A 575 30.16 -3.24 -2.14
N THR A 576 31.15 -3.78 -1.45
CA THR A 576 31.23 -5.22 -1.16
C THR A 576 30.66 -5.67 0.18
N PHE A 577 30.22 -4.79 1.10
CA PHE A 577 29.57 -5.26 2.35
C PHE A 577 28.30 -6.08 2.07
N LEU A 578 27.63 -5.83 0.93
CA LEU A 578 26.48 -6.59 0.46
C LEU A 578 26.59 -7.13 -0.98
N GLU A 579 27.58 -6.70 -1.79
CA GLU A 579 27.85 -7.32 -3.11
C GLU A 579 28.95 -8.40 -3.08
N THR A 580 29.77 -8.55 -2.02
CA THR A 580 30.71 -9.70 -1.96
C THR A 580 30.09 -10.94 -1.33
N GLY A 581 29.72 -11.86 -2.22
CA GLY A 581 29.84 -13.30 -2.02
C GLY A 581 28.76 -13.93 -1.15
N SER A 582 28.33 -15.13 -1.55
CA SER A 582 27.44 -15.98 -0.76
C SER A 582 27.93 -16.20 0.68
N SER A 583 29.24 -16.13 0.95
CA SER A 583 29.82 -16.48 2.25
C SER A 583 29.53 -15.49 3.39
N SER A 584 29.48 -14.18 3.13
CA SER A 584 29.19 -13.15 4.14
C SER A 584 27.71 -13.19 4.55
N LEU A 585 26.82 -13.32 3.56
CA LEU A 585 25.39 -13.53 3.75
C LEU A 585 25.10 -14.86 4.50
N ILE A 586 25.79 -15.95 4.16
CA ILE A 586 25.67 -17.23 4.86
C ILE A 586 26.10 -17.09 6.32
N LYS A 587 27.17 -16.35 6.62
CA LYS A 587 27.60 -16.10 8.01
C LYS A 587 26.57 -15.28 8.78
N TYR A 588 26.03 -14.22 8.18
CA TYR A 588 24.95 -13.42 8.76
C TYR A 588 23.73 -14.29 9.10
N GLN A 589 23.26 -15.09 8.15
CA GLN A 589 22.14 -16.01 8.35
C GLN A 589 22.40 -17.05 9.44
N LYS A 590 23.62 -17.59 9.51
CA LYS A 590 24.02 -18.51 10.60
C LYS A 590 23.97 -17.84 11.96
N GLN A 591 24.45 -16.60 12.06
CA GLN A 591 24.43 -15.83 13.31
C GLN A 591 23.00 -15.48 13.71
N GLN A 592 22.15 -15.09 12.75
CA GLN A 592 20.72 -14.87 12.97
C GLN A 592 20.04 -16.14 13.50
N HIS A 593 20.32 -17.31 12.92
CA HIS A 593 19.79 -18.59 13.42
C HIS A 593 20.27 -18.92 14.83
N ALA A 594 21.56 -18.72 15.14
CA ALA A 594 22.10 -18.96 16.47
C ALA A 594 21.48 -18.01 17.52
N PHE A 595 21.35 -16.73 17.18
CA PHE A 595 20.65 -15.76 18.01
C PHE A 595 19.20 -16.17 18.24
N ARG A 596 18.52 -16.66 17.19
CA ARG A 596 17.13 -17.06 17.28
C ARG A 596 16.87 -18.21 18.22
N ASP A 597 17.72 -19.22 18.18
CA ASP A 597 17.60 -20.34 19.12
C ASP A 597 17.81 -19.84 20.57
N LEU A 598 18.85 -19.04 20.81
CA LEU A 598 19.13 -18.43 22.12
C LEU A 598 18.01 -17.50 22.60
N PHE A 599 17.44 -16.69 21.71
CA PHE A 599 16.37 -15.76 22.00
C PHE A 599 15.08 -16.50 22.39
N LYS A 600 14.76 -17.60 21.71
CA LYS A 600 13.62 -18.46 22.09
C LYS A 600 13.80 -19.02 23.50
N TYR A 601 14.98 -19.58 23.80
CA TYR A 601 15.28 -20.05 25.16
C TYR A 601 15.15 -18.91 26.18
N PHE A 602 15.69 -17.74 25.85
CA PHE A 602 15.59 -16.55 26.69
C PHE A 602 14.13 -16.17 26.99
N VAL A 603 13.27 -16.06 25.98
CA VAL A 603 11.86 -15.69 26.19
C VAL A 603 11.10 -16.77 26.95
N VAL A 604 11.30 -18.05 26.64
CA VAL A 604 10.66 -19.17 27.35
C VAL A 604 11.09 -19.20 28.81
N GLU A 605 12.38 -19.04 29.11
CA GLU A 605 12.87 -18.95 30.49
C GLU A 605 12.27 -17.74 31.22
N CYS A 606 12.23 -16.57 30.58
CA CYS A 606 11.67 -15.35 31.17
C CYS A 606 10.14 -15.39 31.35
N ALA A 607 9.43 -16.17 30.54
CA ALA A 607 7.99 -16.37 30.65
C ALA A 607 7.60 -17.59 31.52
N SER A 608 8.57 -18.43 31.92
CA SER A 608 8.31 -19.66 32.69
C SER A 608 8.20 -19.39 34.19
N PRO A 609 7.20 -19.95 34.89
CA PRO A 609 7.07 -19.89 36.35
C PRO A 609 8.29 -20.45 37.10
N ALA A 610 9.08 -21.32 36.47
CA ALA A 610 10.27 -21.94 37.08
C ALA A 610 11.43 -20.95 37.30
N ALA A 611 11.51 -19.87 36.52
CA ALA A 611 12.56 -18.87 36.69
C ALA A 611 12.36 -17.96 37.91
N ALA A 612 11.16 -17.96 38.50
CA ALA A 612 10.88 -17.31 39.78
C ALA A 612 11.41 -18.12 40.99
N GLY A 613 11.80 -19.39 40.79
CA GLY A 613 12.19 -20.31 41.86
C GLY A 613 13.70 -20.50 42.07
N ILE A 614 14.56 -19.97 41.18
CA ILE A 614 16.02 -20.17 41.28
C ILE A 614 16.65 -18.92 41.90
N GLY A 615 16.38 -18.71 43.19
CA GLY A 615 16.91 -17.58 43.96
C GLY A 615 17.03 -17.79 45.47
N GLY A 616 16.62 -18.95 45.98
CA GLY A 616 16.81 -19.33 47.38
C GLY A 616 17.06 -20.83 47.46
N ASP A 617 18.01 -21.23 48.29
CA ASP A 617 18.31 -22.62 48.65
C ASP A 617 19.15 -23.43 47.64
N SER A 618 20.36 -22.95 47.36
CA SER A 618 21.50 -23.86 47.18
C SER A 618 22.77 -23.30 47.82
N ALA A 619 22.71 -23.08 49.13
CA ALA A 619 23.90 -22.91 49.97
C ALA A 619 23.72 -23.58 51.35
N ARG A 620 24.18 -24.84 51.39
CA ARG A 620 24.71 -25.65 52.52
C ARG A 620 23.77 -26.40 53.47
N PRO A 621 24.24 -27.53 54.07
CA PRO A 621 25.36 -28.41 53.69
C PRO A 621 24.91 -29.68 52.93
#